data_AF-A0AAN9KQ19-F1
#
_entry.id   AF-A0AAN9KQ19-F1
#
_cell.length_a   1.000
_cell.length_b   1.000
_cell.length_c   1.000
_cell.angle_alpha   90.00
_cell.angle_beta   90.00
_cell.angle_gamma   90.00
#
_symmetry.space_group_name_H-M   'P 1'
#
loop_
_entity.id
_entity.type
_entity.pdbx_description
1 polymer ?
#
loop_
_entity_poly.entity_id
_entity_poly.type
_entity_poly.pdbx_seq_one_letter_code
_entity_poly.pdbx_strand_id
1 'polypeptide(L)'
;MLEPENPSTSSNIGTEFSVSFLLLLLRSLSLFSMEGLASLKVPFQTLPSFSSRPITSIPPAQVNFYKKSSLFTFSVRAQMESNEGSAAVATSGESVTEALKIKEWEVGMFQNEVAASQGIRIRRRPPTGPPLHYVGPFQFRLQNEGNTPQNILEEIVWNKDTEVSHLKERRPLGVLKKALANAPPTRDFIGALRAANERTGLPGLIAEVKKASPSRGILREDFDPVEIAKAYEKGGAACLSVLTDEKYFKGSFENLEAIRKAGVKCPLLCKEFIIDAWQLYYARIKGADAVLLIAAVLPDLDIKYMIKICKLLGLSALVEVHDEREFDRVLGIEGIELIGINNRNLETFEVDIGITKKLLEGERGKIIREKNIIMVGESGLFTPDDIAYVQEAGVKAVLVGESIVKQSDPGKGISNLFGKDITLS
;
A
#
# COMPACT_ATOMS: atom_id res chain seq x y z
N MET A 1 -43.03 -44.20 34.75
CA MET A 1 -43.78 -43.40 35.75
C MET A 1 -42.83 -42.35 36.27
N LEU A 2 -42.95 -41.05 36.05
CA LEU A 2 -43.94 -40.15 35.45
C LEU A 2 -43.13 -38.91 34.99
N GLU A 3 -43.51 -38.29 33.87
CA GLU A 3 -43.07 -36.92 33.51
C GLU A 3 -43.62 -35.89 34.52
N PRO A 4 -43.22 -34.60 34.44
CA PRO A 4 -43.99 -33.67 33.58
C PRO A 4 -43.24 -32.48 32.94
N GLU A 5 -43.70 -32.16 31.72
CA GLU A 5 -44.16 -30.85 31.21
C GLU A 5 -43.24 -29.62 31.02
N ASN A 6 -43.21 -29.19 29.74
CA ASN A 6 -43.03 -27.83 29.24
C ASN A 6 -44.17 -26.88 29.69
N PRO A 7 -43.94 -25.56 29.68
CA PRO A 7 -44.79 -24.75 28.81
C PRO A 7 -44.05 -23.67 28.01
N SER A 8 -44.42 -23.61 26.74
CA SER A 8 -44.30 -22.44 25.85
C SER A 8 -45.24 -21.32 26.29
N THR A 9 -44.76 -20.07 26.34
CA THR A 9 -45.60 -18.90 26.05
C THR A 9 -44.80 -17.80 25.36
N SER A 10 -45.33 -17.40 24.21
CA SER A 10 -45.02 -16.22 23.44
C SER A 10 -45.44 -14.95 24.20
N SER A 11 -44.62 -13.89 24.10
CA SER A 11 -45.10 -12.53 24.30
C SER A 11 -44.58 -11.62 23.19
N ASN A 12 -45.54 -11.16 22.38
CA ASN A 12 -45.41 -10.03 21.48
C ASN A 12 -45.11 -8.78 22.31
N ILE A 13 -44.03 -8.07 21.98
CA ILE A 13 -43.89 -6.64 22.29
C ILE A 13 -43.56 -5.95 20.96
N GLY A 14 -44.62 -5.56 20.26
CA GLY A 14 -44.57 -4.40 19.39
C GLY A 14 -45.06 -3.20 20.20
N THR A 15 -44.35 -2.09 20.13
CA THR A 15 -44.93 -0.73 20.16
C THR A 15 -43.82 0.31 19.91
N GLU A 16 -44.08 1.16 18.92
CA GLU A 16 -43.73 2.59 18.91
C GLU A 16 -42.25 2.99 18.73
N PHE A 17 -41.75 2.85 17.50
CA PHE A 17 -40.69 3.73 17.02
C PHE A 17 -41.28 5.10 16.67
N SER A 18 -40.94 6.07 17.52
CA SER A 18 -41.28 7.48 17.44
C SER A 18 -40.84 8.13 16.13
N VAL A 19 -41.81 8.72 15.43
CA VAL A 19 -41.69 9.54 14.22
C VAL A 19 -41.03 10.92 14.49
N SER A 20 -40.40 11.12 15.65
CA SER A 20 -39.85 12.42 16.05
C SER A 20 -38.36 12.64 15.72
N PHE A 21 -37.66 11.67 15.11
CA PHE A 21 -36.25 11.84 14.73
C PHE A 21 -36.02 12.24 13.26
N LEU A 22 -37.06 12.17 12.42
CA LEU A 22 -36.98 12.50 10.99
C LEU A 22 -37.31 13.97 10.66
N LEU A 23 -37.76 14.75 11.65
CA LEU A 23 -38.11 16.17 11.50
C LEU A 23 -37.03 17.15 11.98
N LEU A 24 -35.92 16.65 12.54
CA LEU A 24 -34.75 17.45 12.94
C LEU A 24 -33.62 17.46 11.91
N LEU A 25 -33.72 16.64 10.85
CA LEU A 25 -32.73 16.59 9.76
C LEU A 25 -33.08 17.47 8.54
N LEU A 26 -34.22 18.17 8.56
CA LEU A 26 -34.70 19.02 7.46
C LEU A 26 -34.75 20.53 7.79
N ARG A 27 -34.03 20.98 8.82
CA ARG A 27 -33.91 22.41 9.18
C ARG A 27 -32.48 22.97 9.28
N SER A 28 -31.47 22.23 8.85
CA SER A 28 -30.08 22.73 8.74
C SER A 28 -29.63 23.03 7.31
N LEU A 29 -30.52 22.91 6.31
CA LEU A 29 -30.29 23.31 4.92
C LEU A 29 -31.15 24.52 4.54
N SER A 30 -30.89 25.66 5.17
CA SER A 30 -31.24 26.99 4.64
C SER A 30 -30.56 28.06 5.48
N LEU A 31 -29.38 28.51 5.04
CA LEU A 31 -28.76 29.81 5.33
C LEU A 31 -27.31 29.73 4.86
N PHE A 32 -27.03 30.17 3.64
CA PHE A 32 -25.92 31.08 3.35
C PHE A 32 -26.10 31.59 1.93
N SER A 33 -26.59 32.83 1.86
CA SER A 33 -26.75 33.62 0.66
C SER A 33 -25.41 34.20 0.21
N MET A 34 -25.29 34.32 -1.10
CA MET A 34 -24.32 35.08 -1.87
C MET A 34 -24.18 36.53 -1.39
N GLU A 35 -22.94 37.03 -1.36
CA GLU A 35 -22.51 38.36 -1.83
C GLU A 35 -20.99 38.54 -1.65
N GLY A 36 -20.29 39.13 -2.63
CA GLY A 36 -18.92 39.66 -2.43
C GLY A 36 -17.91 39.46 -3.56
N LEU A 37 -18.17 40.02 -4.75
CA LEU A 37 -17.18 40.28 -5.80
C LEU A 37 -16.37 41.54 -5.45
N ALA A 38 -15.03 41.46 -5.39
CA ALA A 38 -14.17 42.64 -5.57
C ALA A 38 -12.77 42.28 -6.08
N SER A 39 -12.49 42.85 -7.25
CA SER A 39 -11.26 42.94 -8.05
C SER A 39 -10.01 43.40 -7.28
N LEU A 40 -8.85 42.79 -7.59
CA LEU A 40 -7.54 43.38 -7.33
C LEU A 40 -6.60 43.15 -8.53
N LYS A 41 -6.47 44.21 -9.34
CA LYS A 41 -5.40 44.43 -10.33
C LYS A 41 -4.18 45.00 -9.60
N VAL A 42 -2.98 44.51 -9.89
CA VAL A 42 -1.71 45.22 -9.62
C VAL A 42 -0.79 45.05 -10.84
N PRO A 43 -0.06 46.09 -11.29
CA PRO A 43 0.46 46.20 -12.65
C PRO A 43 1.90 45.72 -12.85
N PHE A 44 2.21 45.49 -14.13
CA PHE A 44 3.53 45.34 -14.75
C PHE A 44 4.42 46.59 -14.54
N GLN A 45 5.69 46.41 -14.13
CA GLN A 45 6.79 47.34 -14.42
C GLN A 45 8.13 46.61 -14.63
N THR A 46 8.59 46.68 -15.89
CA THR A 46 9.93 46.99 -16.44
C THR A 46 11.23 46.43 -15.84
N LEU A 47 11.98 45.76 -16.74
CA LEU A 47 13.42 45.45 -16.74
C LEU A 47 14.33 46.69 -16.61
N PRO A 48 15.62 46.47 -16.32
CA PRO A 48 16.63 46.84 -17.32
C PRO A 48 17.68 45.76 -17.62
N SER A 49 18.20 45.86 -18.84
CA SER A 49 19.24 45.07 -19.52
C SER A 49 20.68 45.56 -19.22
N PHE A 50 21.66 44.91 -19.89
CA PHE A 50 23.13 45.15 -20.01
C PHE A 50 24.00 44.24 -19.13
N SER A 51 25.11 43.61 -19.56
CA SER A 51 25.82 43.59 -20.86
C SER A 51 26.70 42.32 -20.98
N SER A 52 27.21 42.12 -22.19
CA SER A 52 28.02 41.04 -22.78
C SER A 52 29.46 40.81 -22.26
N ARG A 53 29.87 39.52 -22.20
CA ARG A 53 31.08 38.79 -22.75
C ARG A 53 32.49 39.42 -22.70
N PRO A 54 33.61 38.64 -22.57
CA PRO A 54 34.13 37.68 -23.60
C PRO A 54 34.69 36.35 -23.04
N ILE A 55 34.50 35.19 -23.71
CA ILE A 55 35.33 34.50 -24.73
C ILE A 55 36.80 34.21 -24.32
N THR A 56 37.13 32.92 -24.17
CA THR A 56 38.37 32.30 -24.64
C THR A 56 38.08 30.92 -25.22
N SER A 57 38.87 30.52 -26.20
CA SER A 57 38.59 29.53 -27.23
C SER A 57 39.67 28.42 -27.30
N ILE A 58 39.27 27.21 -27.74
CA ILE A 58 39.98 26.30 -28.69
C ILE A 58 41.13 25.40 -28.11
N PRO A 59 41.41 24.13 -28.60
CA PRO A 59 40.62 23.20 -29.45
C PRO A 59 40.88 21.68 -29.16
N PRO A 60 40.91 20.71 -30.12
CA PRO A 60 40.07 19.50 -30.04
C PRO A 60 40.89 18.19 -29.88
N ALA A 61 40.23 17.07 -29.57
CA ALA A 61 40.84 15.76 -29.74
C ALA A 61 39.83 14.70 -30.20
N GLN A 62 40.38 13.81 -31.01
CA GLN A 62 39.77 13.04 -32.07
C GLN A 62 38.95 11.83 -31.63
N VAL A 63 38.03 11.47 -32.52
CA VAL A 63 37.34 10.18 -32.65
C VAL A 63 38.36 9.04 -32.78
N ASN A 64 38.15 7.93 -32.07
CA ASN A 64 38.30 6.61 -32.69
C ASN A 64 37.42 5.54 -32.04
N PHE A 65 36.71 4.86 -32.94
CA PHE A 65 35.85 3.71 -32.74
C PHE A 65 36.66 2.46 -32.38
N TYR A 66 36.20 1.69 -31.39
CA TYR A 66 36.36 0.24 -31.42
C TYR A 66 35.06 -0.44 -30.98
N LYS A 67 34.37 -1.01 -31.97
CA LYS A 67 33.35 -2.05 -31.82
C LYS A 67 33.99 -3.29 -31.17
N LYS A 68 33.31 -3.89 -30.21
CA LYS A 68 33.25 -5.36 -30.12
C LYS A 68 31.86 -5.80 -29.71
N SER A 69 31.21 -6.43 -30.69
CA SER A 69 29.92 -7.09 -30.66
C SER A 69 30.02 -8.47 -30.01
N SER A 70 29.04 -8.83 -29.18
CA SER A 70 28.58 -10.22 -29.06
C SER A 70 27.07 -10.23 -28.80
N LEU A 71 26.31 -10.24 -29.89
CA LEU A 71 24.89 -10.57 -29.90
C LEU A 71 24.77 -12.09 -29.99
N PHE A 72 24.23 -12.74 -28.96
CA PHE A 72 23.62 -14.06 -29.11
C PHE A 72 22.22 -13.85 -29.71
N THR A 73 22.06 -14.22 -30.98
CA THR A 73 20.78 -14.19 -31.68
C THR A 73 20.30 -15.62 -31.84
N PHE A 74 19.17 -15.97 -31.21
CA PHE A 74 18.42 -17.18 -31.54
C PHE A 74 17.63 -16.92 -32.83
N SER A 75 17.94 -17.69 -33.88
CA SER A 75 17.23 -17.68 -35.15
C SER A 75 16.06 -18.67 -35.08
N VAL A 76 14.82 -18.18 -35.14
CA VAL A 76 13.65 -19.00 -35.53
C VAL A 76 13.28 -18.61 -36.95
N ARG A 77 13.36 -19.60 -37.83
CA ARG A 77 13.12 -19.54 -39.27
C ARG A 77 11.60 -19.58 -39.49
N ALA A 78 11.01 -18.53 -40.05
CA ALA A 78 9.65 -18.57 -40.57
C ALA A 78 9.72 -18.47 -42.10
N GLN A 79 9.19 -19.49 -42.78
CA GLN A 79 9.00 -19.49 -44.23
C GLN A 79 7.94 -18.44 -44.60
N MET A 80 8.22 -17.70 -45.66
CA MET A 80 7.37 -16.68 -46.24
C MET A 80 6.82 -17.25 -47.55
N GLU A 81 5.54 -17.61 -47.57
CA GLU A 81 4.78 -17.81 -48.80
C GLU A 81 4.06 -16.51 -49.14
N SER A 82 4.28 -16.06 -50.36
CA SER A 82 3.67 -14.90 -51.00
C SER A 82 2.23 -15.21 -51.42
N ASN A 83 1.29 -14.33 -51.11
CA ASN A 83 0.15 -14.12 -51.98
C ASN A 83 -0.23 -12.64 -51.99
N GLU A 84 -0.12 -12.02 -53.16
CA GLU A 84 -0.63 -10.69 -53.44
C GLU A 84 -2.16 -10.73 -53.53
N GLY A 85 -2.82 -9.69 -53.01
CA GLY A 85 -4.26 -9.54 -53.19
C GLY A 85 -4.89 -8.38 -52.42
N SER A 86 -4.96 -7.23 -53.09
CA SER A 86 -5.97 -6.17 -52.96
C SER A 86 -6.08 -5.38 -51.64
N ALA A 87 -5.90 -4.07 -51.77
CA ALA A 87 -6.15 -3.06 -50.77
C ALA A 87 -7.62 -3.05 -50.29
N ALA A 88 -7.79 -3.09 -48.97
CA ALA A 88 -8.95 -2.56 -48.27
C ALA A 88 -8.45 -1.85 -47.00
N VAL A 89 -8.63 -0.53 -46.95
CA VAL A 89 -8.40 0.26 -45.73
C VAL A 89 -9.51 -0.11 -44.76
N ALA A 90 -9.18 -0.95 -43.77
CA ALA A 90 -10.06 -1.29 -42.66
C ALA A 90 -9.42 -0.86 -41.35
N THR A 91 -10.23 -0.18 -40.55
CA THR A 91 -10.03 0.33 -39.19
C THR A 91 -9.21 -0.60 -38.28
N SER A 92 -7.92 -0.33 -38.12
CA SER A 92 -6.98 -1.17 -37.37
C SER A 92 -6.79 -0.78 -35.90
N GLY A 93 -7.65 0.10 -35.37
CA GLY A 93 -7.58 0.55 -33.97
C GLY A 93 -8.21 -0.44 -32.98
N GLU A 94 -9.38 -0.99 -33.33
CA GLU A 94 -10.19 -1.80 -32.41
C GLU A 94 -9.66 -3.24 -32.27
N SER A 95 -9.16 -3.86 -33.35
CA SER A 95 -8.72 -5.27 -33.30
C SER A 95 -7.44 -5.46 -32.47
N VAL A 96 -6.56 -4.45 -32.42
CA VAL A 96 -5.34 -4.48 -31.62
C VAL A 96 -5.68 -4.30 -30.14
N THR A 97 -6.63 -3.42 -29.81
CA THR A 97 -7.11 -3.26 -28.43
C THR A 97 -7.86 -4.50 -27.92
N GLU A 98 -8.63 -5.16 -28.78
CA GLU A 98 -9.32 -6.42 -28.45
C GLU A 98 -8.30 -7.54 -28.18
N ALA A 99 -7.28 -7.67 -29.04
CA ALA A 99 -6.23 -8.67 -28.89
C ALA A 99 -5.34 -8.45 -27.65
N LEU A 100 -5.06 -7.19 -27.29
CA LEU A 100 -4.34 -6.84 -26.06
C LEU A 100 -5.17 -7.17 -24.81
N LYS A 101 -6.48 -6.88 -24.82
CA LYS A 101 -7.40 -7.25 -23.74
C LYS A 101 -7.47 -8.76 -23.52
N ILE A 102 -7.52 -9.54 -24.61
CA ILE A 102 -7.54 -11.01 -24.54
C ILE A 102 -6.26 -11.53 -23.87
N LYS A 103 -5.08 -11.04 -24.27
CA LYS A 103 -3.81 -11.43 -23.63
C LYS A 103 -3.72 -11.01 -22.16
N GLU A 104 -4.19 -9.81 -21.81
CA GLU A 104 -4.24 -9.35 -20.41
C GLU A 104 -5.20 -10.17 -19.55
N TRP A 105 -6.26 -10.71 -20.16
CA TRP A 105 -7.23 -11.60 -19.51
C TRP A 105 -6.64 -13.02 -19.30
N GLU A 106 -5.99 -13.59 -20.32
CA GLU A 106 -5.31 -14.89 -20.23
C GLU A 106 -4.21 -14.88 -19.15
N VAL A 107 -3.39 -13.83 -19.10
CA VAL A 107 -2.36 -13.66 -18.06
C VAL A 107 -3.01 -13.52 -16.67
N GLY A 108 -4.13 -12.81 -16.57
CA GLY A 108 -4.88 -12.68 -15.32
C GLY A 108 -5.46 -13.99 -14.82
N MET A 109 -5.98 -14.85 -15.70
CA MET A 109 -6.47 -16.18 -15.34
C MET A 109 -5.37 -17.07 -14.78
N PHE A 110 -4.21 -17.12 -15.45
CA PHE A 110 -3.07 -17.91 -14.98
C PHE A 110 -2.58 -17.44 -13.59
N GLN A 111 -2.55 -16.13 -13.35
CA GLN A 111 -2.22 -15.59 -12.02
C GLN A 111 -3.22 -16.02 -10.94
N ASN A 112 -4.52 -16.08 -11.26
CA ASN A 112 -5.55 -16.52 -10.34
C ASN A 112 -5.43 -18.01 -10.01
N GLU A 113 -5.10 -18.86 -10.99
CA GLU A 113 -4.87 -20.30 -10.76
C GLU A 113 -3.64 -20.54 -9.86
N VAL A 114 -2.54 -19.82 -10.11
CA VAL A 114 -1.36 -19.85 -9.24
C VAL A 114 -1.71 -19.40 -7.82
N ALA A 115 -2.43 -18.29 -7.68
CA ALA A 115 -2.87 -17.78 -6.38
C ALA A 115 -3.75 -18.80 -5.64
N ALA A 116 -4.71 -19.43 -6.33
CA ALA A 116 -5.58 -20.46 -5.77
C ALA A 116 -4.79 -21.70 -5.31
N SER A 117 -3.80 -22.15 -6.09
CA SER A 117 -2.92 -23.26 -5.69
C SER A 117 -2.12 -22.95 -4.41
N GLN A 118 -1.78 -21.68 -4.21
CA GLN A 118 -1.08 -21.16 -3.02
C GLN A 118 -2.05 -20.87 -1.86
N GLY A 119 -3.35 -21.03 -2.09
CA GLY A 119 -4.43 -20.81 -1.12
C GLY A 119 -4.72 -19.35 -0.83
N ILE A 120 -4.28 -18.45 -1.70
CA ILE A 120 -4.75 -17.07 -1.69
C ILE A 120 -6.20 -17.10 -2.12
N ARG A 121 -7.07 -16.63 -1.23
CA ARG A 121 -8.51 -16.58 -1.46
C ARG A 121 -9.00 -15.21 -1.92
N ILE A 122 -8.15 -14.19 -1.84
CA ILE A 122 -8.51 -12.80 -2.13
C ILE A 122 -8.57 -12.60 -3.64
N ARG A 123 -9.76 -12.27 -4.17
CA ARG A 123 -9.90 -11.88 -5.57
C ARG A 123 -9.26 -10.51 -5.78
N ARG A 124 -8.31 -10.44 -6.71
CA ARG A 124 -7.66 -9.17 -7.03
C ARG A 124 -8.44 -8.29 -7.97
N ARG A 125 -9.04 -8.91 -8.97
CA ARG A 125 -9.83 -8.20 -9.97
C ARG A 125 -11.30 -8.37 -9.65
N PRO A 126 -12.12 -7.36 -9.95
CA PRO A 126 -13.51 -7.61 -10.20
C PRO A 126 -13.62 -8.81 -11.15
N PRO A 127 -14.39 -9.86 -10.82
CA PRO A 127 -15.02 -10.63 -11.86
C PRO A 127 -15.92 -9.61 -12.54
N THR A 128 -15.41 -9.04 -13.64
CA THR A 128 -16.19 -8.30 -14.63
C THR A 128 -17.48 -9.09 -14.73
N GLY A 129 -18.59 -8.51 -14.26
CA GLY A 129 -19.75 -9.30 -13.84
C GLY A 129 -20.24 -10.23 -14.94
N PRO A 130 -21.18 -11.13 -14.64
CA PRO A 130 -21.51 -12.23 -15.56
C PRO A 130 -21.80 -11.71 -16.97
N PRO A 131 -21.60 -12.57 -17.99
CA PRO A 131 -21.70 -12.19 -19.38
C PRO A 131 -22.87 -11.25 -19.61
N LEU A 132 -22.65 -10.19 -20.40
CA LEU A 132 -23.76 -9.36 -20.87
C LEU A 132 -24.74 -10.29 -21.58
N HIS A 133 -25.85 -10.61 -20.92
CA HIS A 133 -26.89 -11.42 -21.52
C HIS A 133 -27.73 -10.46 -22.36
N TYR A 134 -27.59 -10.61 -23.68
CA TYR A 134 -28.39 -9.85 -24.63
C TYR A 134 -29.78 -10.48 -24.71
N VAL A 135 -30.79 -9.75 -24.24
CA VAL A 135 -32.21 -10.16 -24.29
C VAL A 135 -33.04 -9.18 -25.12
N GLY A 136 -32.55 -8.87 -26.34
CA GLY A 136 -33.17 -7.87 -27.21
C GLY A 136 -32.71 -6.45 -26.85
N PRO A 137 -33.59 -5.43 -26.80
CA PRO A 137 -33.17 -4.03 -26.60
C PRO A 137 -32.62 -3.74 -25.19
N PHE A 138 -32.66 -4.73 -24.29
CA PHE A 138 -32.16 -4.60 -22.93
C PHE A 138 -30.90 -5.47 -22.74
N GLN A 139 -29.94 -4.90 -22.03
CA GLN A 139 -28.80 -5.63 -21.47
C GLN A 139 -29.03 -5.71 -19.96
N PHE A 140 -28.99 -6.92 -19.40
CA PHE A 140 -28.95 -7.08 -17.96
C PHE A 140 -27.70 -7.87 -17.56
N ARG A 141 -27.18 -7.51 -16.38
CA ARG A 141 -26.10 -8.20 -15.71
C ARG A 141 -26.73 -8.97 -14.56
N LEU A 142 -26.67 -10.30 -14.58
CA LEU A 142 -27.03 -11.08 -13.40
C LEU A 142 -26.10 -10.66 -12.27
N GLN A 143 -26.59 -10.43 -11.06
CA GLN A 143 -25.69 -10.34 -9.91
C GLN A 143 -25.59 -11.76 -9.37
N ASN A 144 -24.50 -12.47 -9.67
CA ASN A 144 -24.24 -13.73 -8.99
C ASN A 144 -23.70 -13.40 -7.59
N GLU A 145 -24.17 -14.09 -6.54
CA GLU A 145 -23.67 -13.91 -5.16
C GLU A 145 -22.14 -14.12 -5.08
N GLY A 146 -21.58 -14.98 -5.95
CA GLY A 146 -20.14 -15.16 -6.14
C GLY A 146 -19.40 -13.97 -6.80
N ASN A 147 -20.07 -12.84 -7.02
CA ASN A 147 -19.56 -11.69 -7.79
C ASN A 147 -19.48 -10.39 -6.97
N THR A 148 -19.42 -10.51 -5.64
CA THR A 148 -19.22 -9.39 -4.70
C THR A 148 -18.12 -9.73 -3.70
N PRO A 149 -17.34 -8.76 -3.18
CA PRO A 149 -16.35 -8.99 -2.14
C PRO A 149 -16.94 -9.65 -0.88
N GLN A 150 -16.23 -10.63 -0.32
CA GLN A 150 -16.63 -11.40 0.87
C GLN A 150 -16.14 -10.78 2.18
N ASN A 151 -15.03 -10.05 2.14
CA ASN A 151 -14.47 -9.35 3.28
C ASN A 151 -13.91 -7.98 2.88
N ILE A 152 -13.57 -7.16 3.88
CA ILE A 152 -13.10 -5.80 3.66
C ILE A 152 -11.79 -5.75 2.84
N LEU A 153 -10.87 -6.70 3.06
CA LEU A 153 -9.59 -6.70 2.36
C LEU A 153 -9.81 -6.97 0.87
N GLU A 154 -10.68 -7.92 0.55
CA GLU A 154 -11.09 -8.18 -0.83
C GLU A 154 -11.78 -6.97 -1.46
N GLU A 155 -12.64 -6.27 -0.72
CA GLU A 155 -13.28 -5.05 -1.20
C GLU A 155 -12.24 -3.94 -1.51
N ILE A 156 -11.26 -3.77 -0.62
CA ILE A 156 -10.17 -2.80 -0.80
C ILE A 156 -9.38 -3.13 -2.07
N VAL A 157 -8.92 -4.38 -2.21
CA VAL A 157 -8.10 -4.83 -3.34
C VAL A 157 -8.87 -4.69 -4.66
N TRP A 158 -10.16 -5.02 -4.67
CA TRP A 158 -11.02 -4.87 -5.84
C TRP A 158 -11.13 -3.42 -6.32
N ASN A 159 -11.32 -2.48 -5.38
CA ASN A 159 -11.33 -1.06 -5.71
C ASN A 159 -9.95 -0.57 -6.15
N LYS A 160 -8.88 -1.11 -5.55
CA LYS A 160 -7.50 -0.77 -5.88
C LYS A 160 -7.16 -1.13 -7.32
N ASP A 161 -7.65 -2.25 -7.84
CA ASP A 161 -7.43 -2.65 -9.23
C ASP A 161 -7.99 -1.63 -10.23
N THR A 162 -9.19 -1.10 -9.95
CA THR A 162 -9.81 -0.03 -10.75
C THR A 162 -9.04 1.28 -10.61
N GLU A 163 -8.67 1.65 -9.38
CA GLU A 163 -7.90 2.86 -9.08
C GLU A 163 -6.54 2.86 -9.81
N VAL A 164 -5.77 1.79 -9.65
CA VAL A 164 -4.44 1.63 -10.24
C VAL A 164 -4.52 1.63 -11.76
N SER A 165 -5.55 1.03 -12.36
CA SER A 165 -5.78 1.07 -13.80
C SER A 165 -5.94 2.51 -14.31
N HIS A 166 -6.81 3.31 -13.68
CA HIS A 166 -6.97 4.72 -14.03
C HIS A 166 -5.70 5.55 -13.80
N LEU A 167 -4.96 5.27 -12.73
CA LEU A 167 -3.69 5.96 -12.45
C LEU A 167 -2.61 5.62 -13.49
N LYS A 168 -2.55 4.37 -13.95
CA LYS A 168 -1.65 3.92 -15.03
C LYS A 168 -1.96 4.61 -16.36
N GLU A 169 -3.23 4.79 -16.70
CA GLU A 169 -3.66 5.52 -17.89
C GLU A 169 -3.23 6.99 -17.82
N ARG A 170 -3.47 7.65 -16.68
CA ARG A 170 -3.11 9.06 -16.47
C ARG A 170 -1.60 9.29 -16.39
N ARG A 171 -0.86 8.36 -15.80
CA ARG A 171 0.59 8.45 -15.62
C ARG A 171 1.25 7.10 -15.94
N PRO A 172 1.53 6.82 -17.23
CA PRO A 172 2.14 5.57 -17.63
C PRO A 172 3.51 5.32 -17.00
N LEU A 173 3.91 4.05 -16.88
CA LEU A 173 5.16 3.64 -16.24
C LEU A 173 6.41 4.33 -16.84
N GLY A 174 6.42 4.58 -18.15
CA GLY A 174 7.51 5.29 -18.81
C GLY A 174 7.71 6.72 -18.28
N VAL A 175 6.64 7.39 -17.85
CA VAL A 175 6.69 8.72 -17.22
C VAL A 175 7.28 8.61 -15.82
N LEU A 176 6.86 7.61 -15.03
CA LEU A 176 7.42 7.36 -13.69
C LEU A 176 8.92 7.06 -13.74
N LYS A 177 9.35 6.23 -14.69
CA LYS A 177 10.78 5.91 -14.89
C LYS A 177 11.63 7.13 -15.17
N LYS A 178 11.11 8.10 -15.94
CA LYS A 178 11.81 9.38 -16.17
C LYS A 178 11.87 10.23 -14.90
N ALA A 179 10.80 10.24 -14.11
CA ALA A 179 10.76 10.98 -12.84
C ALA A 179 11.70 10.42 -11.77
N LEU A 180 12.03 9.12 -11.81
CA LEU A 180 12.98 8.50 -10.88
C LEU A 180 14.36 9.18 -10.86
N ALA A 181 14.81 9.74 -11.99
CA ALA A 181 16.10 10.44 -12.06
C ALA A 181 16.19 11.64 -11.11
N ASN A 182 15.05 12.23 -10.76
CA ASN A 182 14.95 13.38 -9.85
C ASN A 182 14.49 12.97 -8.43
N ALA A 183 14.27 11.67 -8.18
CA ALA A 183 13.83 11.21 -6.88
C ALA A 183 15.01 11.29 -5.87
N PRO A 184 14.78 11.74 -4.62
CA PRO A 184 15.82 11.79 -3.61
C PRO A 184 16.35 10.38 -3.34
N PRO A 185 17.62 10.20 -2.92
CA PRO A 185 18.14 8.87 -2.56
C PRO A 185 17.28 8.24 -1.46
N THR A 186 17.12 6.92 -1.49
CA THR A 186 16.45 6.20 -0.41
C THR A 186 17.32 6.18 0.84
N ARG A 187 16.66 6.11 1.98
CA ARG A 187 17.25 5.94 3.30
C ARG A 187 17.13 4.47 3.68
N ASP A 188 18.10 4.00 4.46
CA ASP A 188 18.15 2.61 4.89
C ASP A 188 17.09 2.32 5.97
N PHE A 189 15.92 1.83 5.53
CA PHE A 189 14.79 1.53 6.41
C PHE A 189 15.12 0.38 7.38
N ILE A 190 15.72 -0.71 6.87
CA ILE A 190 16.08 -1.88 7.68
C ILE A 190 17.23 -1.53 8.64
N GLY A 191 18.24 -0.79 8.16
CA GLY A 191 19.34 -0.31 8.99
C GLY A 191 18.88 0.60 10.13
N ALA A 192 17.91 1.49 9.88
CA ALA A 192 17.34 2.34 10.94
C ALA A 192 16.65 1.52 12.04
N LEU A 193 15.93 0.45 11.69
CA LEU A 193 15.34 -0.46 12.67
C LEU A 193 16.39 -1.23 13.48
N ARG A 194 17.43 -1.76 12.82
CA ARG A 194 18.54 -2.44 13.53
C ARG A 194 19.24 -1.49 14.48
N ALA A 195 19.61 -0.30 14.01
CA ALA A 195 20.31 0.69 14.82
C ALA A 195 19.47 1.11 16.04
N ALA A 196 18.16 1.30 15.90
CA ALA A 196 17.28 1.60 17.02
C ALA A 196 17.20 0.44 18.03
N ASN A 197 17.10 -0.79 17.53
CA ASN A 197 17.06 -1.99 18.39
C ASN A 197 18.36 -2.22 19.15
N GLU A 198 19.50 -2.12 18.47
CA GLU A 198 20.84 -2.27 19.06
C GLU A 198 21.13 -1.19 20.10
N ARG A 199 20.73 0.06 19.82
CA ARG A 199 20.94 1.20 20.70
C ARG A 199 20.10 1.10 21.99
N THR A 200 18.80 0.78 21.87
CA THR A 200 17.87 0.86 23.01
C THR A 200 17.66 -0.47 23.74
N GLY A 201 18.04 -1.58 23.11
CA GLY A 201 17.67 -2.93 23.54
C GLY A 201 16.16 -3.22 23.44
N LEU A 202 15.37 -2.36 22.79
CA LEU A 202 13.93 -2.50 22.57
C LEU A 202 13.59 -2.67 21.08
N PRO A 203 12.40 -3.15 20.70
CA PRO A 203 11.99 -3.16 19.31
C PRO A 203 11.98 -1.75 18.70
N GLY A 204 12.57 -1.59 17.50
CA GLY A 204 12.53 -0.32 16.77
C GLY A 204 11.10 0.08 16.38
N LEU A 205 10.70 1.31 16.67
CA LEU A 205 9.34 1.79 16.39
C LEU A 205 9.19 2.25 14.93
N ILE A 206 8.23 1.66 14.21
CA ILE A 206 7.63 2.20 12.99
C ILE A 206 6.33 2.92 13.39
N ALA A 207 6.38 4.24 13.53
CA ALA A 207 5.23 5.03 13.95
C ALA A 207 4.32 5.34 12.76
N GLU A 208 3.03 5.02 12.87
CA GLU A 208 2.09 5.13 11.76
C GLU A 208 1.33 6.46 11.76
N VAL A 209 1.50 7.22 10.69
CA VAL A 209 0.77 8.45 10.37
C VAL A 209 -0.55 8.07 9.68
N LYS A 210 -1.64 8.08 10.45
CA LYS A 210 -2.97 7.61 10.00
C LYS A 210 -4.08 8.57 10.40
N LYS A 211 -4.94 8.94 9.43
CA LYS A 211 -6.11 9.81 9.67
C LYS A 211 -7.35 9.03 10.09
N ALA A 212 -7.64 7.93 9.39
CA ALA A 212 -8.82 7.12 9.62
C ALA A 212 -8.51 5.63 9.41
N SER A 213 -9.43 4.75 9.86
CA SER A 213 -9.44 3.34 9.47
C SER A 213 -10.88 2.84 9.26
N PRO A 214 -11.09 1.79 8.44
CA PRO A 214 -12.42 1.18 8.27
C PRO A 214 -13.07 0.74 9.59
N SER A 215 -12.26 0.26 10.53
CA SER A 215 -12.72 -0.26 11.81
C SER A 215 -13.03 0.79 12.88
N ARG A 216 -12.46 2.01 12.78
CA ARG A 216 -12.55 3.04 13.83
C ARG A 216 -13.06 4.39 13.33
N GLY A 217 -13.27 4.56 12.02
CA GLY A 217 -13.60 5.85 11.43
C GLY A 217 -12.44 6.84 11.53
N ILE A 218 -12.74 8.12 11.73
CA ILE A 218 -11.73 9.18 11.88
C ILE A 218 -11.08 9.05 13.26
N LEU A 219 -9.75 8.90 13.28
CA LEU A 219 -8.96 8.79 14.51
C LEU A 219 -8.45 10.15 14.99
N ARG A 220 -8.26 11.09 14.06
CA ARG A 220 -7.77 12.44 14.34
C ARG A 220 -8.38 13.42 13.34
N GLU A 221 -9.24 14.30 13.84
CA GLU A 221 -9.91 15.33 13.03
C GLU A 221 -8.90 16.37 12.52
N ASP A 222 -8.08 16.90 13.43
CA ASP A 222 -6.97 17.81 13.10
C ASP A 222 -5.73 17.02 12.67
N PHE A 223 -5.67 16.73 11.37
CA PHE A 223 -4.66 15.89 10.76
C PHE A 223 -3.69 16.70 9.90
N ASP A 224 -2.56 17.09 10.49
CA ASP A 224 -1.37 17.54 9.77
C ASP A 224 -0.34 16.39 9.72
N PRO A 225 -0.14 15.74 8.56
CA PRO A 225 0.77 14.61 8.45
C PRO A 225 2.23 15.00 8.72
N VAL A 226 2.63 16.24 8.42
CA VAL A 226 4.00 16.73 8.60
C VAL A 226 4.30 16.97 10.07
N GLU A 227 3.39 17.64 10.78
CA GLU A 227 3.58 17.90 12.21
C GLU A 227 3.54 16.61 13.03
N ILE A 228 2.65 15.67 12.68
CA ILE A 228 2.62 14.33 13.30
C ILE A 228 3.93 13.59 13.04
N ALA A 229 4.44 13.59 11.80
CA ALA A 229 5.69 12.92 11.45
C ALA A 229 6.90 13.50 12.22
N LYS A 230 7.00 14.83 12.33
CA LYS A 230 8.04 15.47 13.14
C LYS A 230 7.92 15.13 14.62
N ALA A 231 6.70 15.05 15.15
CA ALA A 231 6.47 14.66 16.54
C ALA A 231 6.91 13.22 16.80
N TYR A 232 6.62 12.29 15.88
CA TYR A 232 7.10 10.91 15.97
C TYR A 232 8.63 10.79 15.87
N GLU A 233 9.25 11.50 14.93
CA GLU A 233 10.71 11.56 14.82
C GLU A 233 11.35 12.07 16.12
N LYS A 234 10.84 13.18 16.66
CA LYS A 234 11.30 13.74 17.93
C LYS A 234 11.07 12.78 19.10
N GLY A 235 10.00 11.97 19.06
CA GLY A 235 9.69 10.95 20.05
C GLY A 235 10.52 9.66 19.92
N GLY A 236 11.46 9.58 18.97
CA GLY A 236 12.39 8.46 18.84
C GLY A 236 11.90 7.34 17.92
N ALA A 237 10.89 7.59 17.08
CA ALA A 237 10.50 6.65 16.05
C ALA A 237 11.69 6.35 15.11
N ALA A 238 11.98 5.07 14.89
CA ALA A 238 13.06 4.64 14.00
C ALA A 238 12.68 4.86 12.53
N CYS A 239 11.42 4.61 12.21
CA CYS A 239 10.83 4.75 10.88
C CYS A 239 9.40 5.27 10.99
N LEU A 240 8.84 5.76 9.89
CA LEU A 240 7.44 6.16 9.81
C LEU A 240 6.69 5.30 8.79
N SER A 241 5.46 4.91 9.12
CA SER A 241 4.50 4.32 8.18
C SER A 241 3.49 5.40 7.79
N VAL A 242 3.30 5.64 6.50
CA VAL A 242 2.35 6.65 6.01
C VAL A 242 1.28 5.95 5.18
N LEU A 243 0.03 6.08 5.60
CA LEU A 243 -1.11 5.56 4.84
C LEU A 243 -1.31 6.40 3.58
N THR A 244 -1.31 5.74 2.42
CA THR A 244 -1.53 6.41 1.13
C THR A 244 -2.88 6.10 0.50
N ASP A 245 -3.62 5.11 1.03
CA ASP A 245 -4.95 4.76 0.54
C ASP A 245 -5.98 5.86 0.88
N GLU A 246 -6.56 6.47 -0.15
CA GLU A 246 -7.50 7.57 0.00
C GLU A 246 -8.90 7.11 0.46
N LYS A 247 -9.40 6.01 -0.10
CA LYS A 247 -10.81 5.62 0.05
C LYS A 247 -11.12 5.16 1.48
N TYR A 248 -10.29 4.27 2.02
CA TYR A 248 -10.52 3.56 3.28
C TYR A 248 -9.78 4.18 4.46
N PHE A 249 -8.60 4.77 4.23
CA PHE A 249 -7.76 5.32 5.30
C PHE A 249 -7.67 6.85 5.30
N LYS A 250 -8.26 7.51 4.29
CA LYS A 250 -8.15 8.96 4.08
C LYS A 250 -6.67 9.41 4.03
N GLY A 251 -5.81 8.53 3.54
CA GLY A 251 -4.40 8.79 3.27
C GLY A 251 -4.21 9.50 1.94
N SER A 252 -2.95 9.71 1.55
CA SER A 252 -2.59 10.14 0.19
C SER A 252 -1.09 9.97 -0.06
N PHE A 253 -0.70 9.79 -1.32
CA PHE A 253 0.70 9.85 -1.72
C PHE A 253 1.30 11.26 -1.53
N GLU A 254 0.47 12.29 -1.54
CA GLU A 254 0.84 13.67 -1.27
C GLU A 254 1.27 13.87 0.18
N ASN A 255 0.64 13.17 1.14
CA ASN A 255 1.07 13.19 2.54
C ASN A 255 2.48 12.62 2.69
N LEU A 256 2.77 11.49 2.04
CA LEU A 256 4.09 10.88 2.01
C LEU A 256 5.14 11.85 1.44
N GLU A 257 4.83 12.46 0.29
CA GLU A 257 5.71 13.43 -0.36
C GLU A 257 5.91 14.70 0.48
N ALA A 258 4.87 15.19 1.15
CA ALA A 258 4.94 16.35 2.03
C ALA A 258 5.85 16.08 3.25
N ILE A 259 5.68 14.93 3.91
CA ILE A 259 6.55 14.51 5.03
C ILE A 259 8.00 14.44 4.57
N ARG A 260 8.27 13.85 3.41
CA ARG A 260 9.63 13.79 2.86
C ARG A 260 10.22 15.19 2.64
N LYS A 261 9.46 16.08 1.99
CA LYS A 261 9.91 17.44 1.66
C LYS A 261 10.11 18.32 2.90
N ALA A 262 9.36 18.05 3.97
CA ALA A 262 9.49 18.78 5.23
C ALA A 262 10.81 18.50 5.98
N GLY A 263 11.64 17.57 5.50
CA GLY A 263 13.00 17.36 6.02
C GLY A 263 13.10 16.36 7.16
N VAL A 264 12.00 15.70 7.53
CA VAL A 264 11.98 14.52 8.42
C VAL A 264 13.05 13.54 7.94
N LYS A 265 13.87 13.01 8.85
CA LYS A 265 15.02 12.11 8.62
C LYS A 265 14.67 10.63 8.74
N CYS A 266 13.66 10.26 9.52
CA CYS A 266 13.14 8.89 9.57
C CYS A 266 12.87 8.34 8.15
N PRO A 267 13.24 7.08 7.87
CA PRO A 267 12.82 6.40 6.65
C PRO A 267 11.30 6.24 6.60
N LEU A 268 10.73 6.29 5.38
CA LEU A 268 9.28 6.30 5.16
C LEU A 268 8.81 5.00 4.48
N LEU A 269 7.91 4.28 5.15
CA LEU A 269 7.13 3.18 4.58
C LEU A 269 5.88 3.75 3.90
N CYS A 270 5.71 3.43 2.62
CA CYS A 270 4.45 3.60 1.91
C CYS A 270 3.50 2.44 2.29
N LYS A 271 2.58 2.69 3.22
CA LYS A 271 1.59 1.70 3.66
C LYS A 271 0.38 1.80 2.73
N GLU A 272 0.39 0.93 1.72
CA GLU A 272 -0.56 0.87 0.62
C GLU A 272 -0.91 -0.59 0.29
N PHE A 273 -2.05 -0.82 -0.35
CA PHE A 273 -2.38 -2.12 -0.93
C PHE A 273 -1.72 -2.27 -2.29
N ILE A 274 -0.48 -2.77 -2.30
CA ILE A 274 0.30 -2.93 -3.54
C ILE A 274 -0.12 -4.20 -4.27
N ILE A 275 -0.61 -4.01 -5.51
CA ILE A 275 -1.05 -5.08 -6.42
C ILE A 275 -0.38 -5.00 -7.79
N ASP A 276 0.26 -3.88 -8.13
CA ASP A 276 0.95 -3.68 -9.40
C ASP A 276 2.31 -3.00 -9.19
N ALA A 277 3.30 -3.38 -10.00
CA ALA A 277 4.63 -2.79 -9.99
C ALA A 277 4.62 -1.26 -10.16
N TRP A 278 3.66 -0.69 -10.90
CA TRP A 278 3.47 0.74 -11.05
C TRP A 278 3.45 1.47 -9.71
N GLN A 279 2.80 0.90 -8.70
CA GLN A 279 2.71 1.49 -7.35
C GLN A 279 4.08 1.59 -6.68
N LEU A 280 5.00 0.65 -6.94
CA LEU A 280 6.37 0.69 -6.41
C LEU A 280 7.14 1.89 -6.97
N TYR A 281 7.04 2.12 -8.28
CA TYR A 281 7.64 3.28 -8.92
C TYR A 281 6.99 4.58 -8.43
N TYR A 282 5.67 4.58 -8.24
CA TYR A 282 4.95 5.75 -7.76
C TYR A 282 5.33 6.11 -6.31
N ALA A 283 5.34 5.12 -5.42
CA ALA A 283 5.81 5.27 -4.04
C ALA A 283 7.26 5.81 -4.00
N ARG A 284 8.14 5.26 -4.84
CA ARG A 284 9.54 5.68 -4.91
C ARG A 284 9.71 7.15 -5.30
N ILE A 285 9.00 7.63 -6.32
CA ILE A 285 9.07 9.04 -6.75
C ILE A 285 8.44 9.99 -5.72
N LYS A 286 7.47 9.49 -4.94
CA LYS A 286 6.85 10.22 -3.83
C LYS A 286 7.72 10.21 -2.57
N GLY A 287 8.87 9.54 -2.63
CA GLY A 287 9.86 9.54 -1.56
C GLY A 287 9.65 8.43 -0.54
N ALA A 288 9.11 7.27 -0.90
CA ALA A 288 9.17 6.08 -0.06
C ALA A 288 10.61 5.54 0.04
N ASP A 289 10.93 4.96 1.19
CA ASP A 289 12.13 4.13 1.46
C ASP A 289 11.78 2.65 1.58
N ALA A 290 10.54 2.35 1.98
CA ALA A 290 10.01 1.01 2.05
C ALA A 290 8.58 0.95 1.52
N VAL A 291 8.13 -0.25 1.19
CA VAL A 291 6.77 -0.53 0.73
C VAL A 291 6.19 -1.74 1.47
N LEU A 292 4.87 -1.79 1.57
CA LEU A 292 4.13 -2.94 2.10
C LEU A 292 3.78 -3.92 0.98
N LEU A 293 4.09 -5.21 1.17
CA LEU A 293 3.62 -6.31 0.34
C LEU A 293 2.82 -7.28 1.21
N ILE A 294 1.59 -7.60 0.83
CA ILE A 294 0.70 -8.40 1.69
C ILE A 294 0.59 -9.82 1.12
N ALA A 295 1.02 -10.84 1.88
CA ALA A 295 1.04 -12.24 1.43
C ALA A 295 -0.36 -12.83 1.21
N ALA A 296 -1.36 -12.34 1.94
CA ALA A 296 -2.77 -12.63 1.73
C ALA A 296 -3.26 -12.14 0.36
N VAL A 297 -2.65 -11.07 -0.18
CA VAL A 297 -3.05 -10.46 -1.44
C VAL A 297 -2.23 -11.01 -2.60
N LEU A 298 -0.91 -11.18 -2.45
CA LEU A 298 0.05 -11.45 -3.54
C LEU A 298 0.55 -12.92 -3.55
N PRO A 299 0.62 -13.60 -4.73
CA PRO A 299 1.25 -14.90 -4.89
C PRO A 299 2.75 -14.76 -4.78
N ASP A 300 3.39 -15.89 -4.55
CA ASP A 300 4.83 -15.94 -4.34
C ASP A 300 5.60 -15.41 -5.55
N LEU A 301 5.07 -15.60 -6.76
CA LEU A 301 5.68 -15.09 -7.99
C LEU A 301 5.67 -13.55 -8.03
N ASP A 302 4.56 -12.93 -7.62
CA ASP A 302 4.44 -11.47 -7.60
C ASP A 302 5.30 -10.89 -6.48
N ILE A 303 5.30 -11.50 -5.29
CA ILE A 303 6.19 -11.09 -4.19
C ILE A 303 7.67 -11.18 -4.64
N LYS A 304 8.09 -12.30 -5.26
CA LYS A 304 9.44 -12.46 -5.82
C LYS A 304 9.78 -11.37 -6.83
N TYR A 305 8.85 -11.06 -7.73
CA TYR A 305 9.06 -10.03 -8.75
C TYR A 305 9.13 -8.62 -8.14
N MET A 306 8.23 -8.31 -7.21
CA MET A 306 8.18 -7.02 -6.52
C MET A 306 9.42 -6.81 -5.65
N ILE A 307 9.94 -7.83 -4.95
CA ILE A 307 11.21 -7.73 -4.21
C ILE A 307 12.37 -7.36 -5.14
N LYS A 308 12.44 -7.96 -6.33
CA LYS A 308 13.46 -7.59 -7.32
C LYS A 308 13.33 -6.13 -7.75
N ILE A 309 12.10 -5.66 -7.98
CA ILE A 309 11.85 -4.25 -8.30
C ILE A 309 12.25 -3.34 -7.14
N CYS A 310 11.87 -3.69 -5.90
CA CYS A 310 12.24 -2.93 -4.71
C CYS A 310 13.76 -2.76 -4.62
N LYS A 311 14.52 -3.85 -4.81
CA LYS A 311 16.00 -3.81 -4.86
C LYS A 311 16.52 -2.88 -5.96
N LEU A 312 15.94 -2.92 -7.17
CA LEU A 312 16.30 -2.02 -8.27
C LEU A 312 15.99 -0.54 -7.96
N LEU A 313 14.94 -0.28 -7.18
CA LEU A 313 14.53 1.08 -6.79
C LEU A 313 15.20 1.58 -5.50
N GLY A 314 15.97 0.74 -4.82
CA GLY A 314 16.55 1.00 -3.51
C GLY A 314 15.54 1.00 -2.36
N LEU A 315 14.36 0.39 -2.55
CA LEU A 315 13.31 0.25 -1.56
C LEU A 315 13.50 -1.03 -0.72
N SER A 316 13.19 -0.96 0.57
CA SER A 316 12.94 -2.14 1.39
C SER A 316 11.50 -2.65 1.20
N ALA A 317 11.26 -3.94 1.38
CA ALA A 317 9.93 -4.53 1.34
C ALA A 317 9.57 -5.11 2.70
N LEU A 318 8.55 -4.55 3.35
CA LEU A 318 7.90 -5.15 4.52
C LEU A 318 6.86 -6.14 4.00
N VAL A 319 7.10 -7.44 4.18
CA VAL A 319 6.14 -8.48 3.75
C VAL A 319 5.24 -8.86 4.92
N GLU A 320 3.96 -8.50 4.82
CA GLU A 320 2.95 -8.72 5.85
C GLU A 320 2.30 -10.10 5.71
N VAL A 321 2.19 -10.81 6.84
CA VAL A 321 1.60 -12.15 6.97
C VAL A 321 0.65 -12.19 8.17
N HIS A 322 -0.38 -13.04 8.10
CA HIS A 322 -1.44 -13.16 9.10
C HIS A 322 -1.53 -14.55 9.72
N ASP A 323 -1.15 -15.59 8.97
CA ASP A 323 -1.27 -16.99 9.40
C ASP A 323 -0.01 -17.81 9.10
N GLU A 324 0.01 -19.06 9.58
CA GLU A 324 1.12 -19.99 9.39
C GLU A 324 1.45 -20.25 7.93
N ARG A 325 0.43 -20.34 7.07
CA ARG A 325 0.59 -20.71 5.67
C ARG A 325 1.22 -19.57 4.88
N GLU A 326 0.76 -18.35 5.11
CA GLU A 326 1.36 -17.14 4.57
C GLU A 326 2.81 -17.00 5.03
N PHE A 327 3.07 -17.25 6.32
CA PHE A 327 4.42 -17.23 6.88
C PHE A 327 5.35 -18.23 6.17
N ASP A 328 4.92 -19.49 6.04
CA ASP A 328 5.70 -20.55 5.41
C ASP A 328 5.98 -20.25 3.92
N ARG A 329 5.00 -19.70 3.20
CA ARG A 329 5.18 -19.23 1.81
C ARG A 329 6.26 -18.16 1.74
N VAL A 330 6.18 -17.13 2.59
CA VAL A 330 7.13 -16.01 2.59
C VAL A 330 8.53 -16.46 2.99
N LEU A 331 8.69 -17.38 3.95
CA LEU A 331 10.00 -17.94 4.33
C LEU A 331 10.72 -18.65 3.17
N GLY A 332 9.95 -19.25 2.25
CA GLY A 332 10.45 -19.92 1.05
C GLY A 332 10.91 -18.95 -0.06
N ILE A 333 10.69 -17.64 0.09
CA ILE A 333 11.08 -16.64 -0.88
C ILE A 333 12.49 -16.11 -0.56
N GLU A 334 13.37 -16.13 -1.56
CA GLU A 334 14.72 -15.57 -1.44
C GLU A 334 14.71 -14.05 -1.42
N GLY A 335 15.59 -13.47 -0.60
CA GLY A 335 15.78 -12.02 -0.52
C GLY A 335 14.77 -11.26 0.34
N ILE A 336 13.97 -11.98 1.14
CA ILE A 336 13.19 -11.40 2.23
C ILE A 336 14.12 -11.00 3.37
N GLU A 337 13.98 -9.76 3.84
CA GLU A 337 14.80 -9.21 4.93
C GLU A 337 13.95 -8.64 6.08
N LEU A 338 12.66 -8.40 5.84
CA LEU A 338 11.73 -7.76 6.76
C LEU A 338 10.33 -8.39 6.61
N ILE A 339 9.81 -8.99 7.68
CA ILE A 339 8.48 -9.62 7.71
C ILE A 339 7.66 -8.98 8.84
N GLY A 340 6.42 -8.60 8.53
CA GLY A 340 5.45 -8.09 9.49
C GLY A 340 4.40 -9.13 9.84
N ILE A 341 4.22 -9.42 11.13
CA ILE A 341 3.12 -10.27 11.61
C ILE A 341 1.98 -9.34 12.02
N ASN A 342 0.89 -9.38 11.26
CA ASN A 342 -0.30 -8.60 11.58
C ASN A 342 -1.23 -9.42 12.48
N ASN A 343 -1.24 -9.05 13.76
CA ASN A 343 -2.03 -9.73 14.79
C ASN A 343 -3.54 -9.49 14.66
N ARG A 344 -3.98 -8.69 13.68
CA ARG A 344 -5.40 -8.45 13.40
C ARG A 344 -5.89 -9.39 12.31
N ASN A 345 -6.91 -10.17 12.63
CA ASN A 345 -7.65 -10.91 11.62
C ASN A 345 -8.44 -9.91 10.75
N LEU A 346 -8.26 -9.94 9.43
CA LEU A 346 -8.89 -8.98 8.51
C LEU A 346 -10.34 -9.34 8.14
N GLU A 347 -10.81 -10.54 8.51
CA GLU A 347 -12.20 -10.98 8.35
C GLU A 347 -13.02 -10.62 9.60
N THR A 348 -12.49 -10.86 10.80
CA THR A 348 -13.21 -10.64 12.07
C THR A 348 -12.84 -9.34 12.79
N PHE A 349 -11.73 -8.70 12.40
CA PHE A 349 -11.09 -7.56 13.09
C PHE A 349 -10.60 -7.85 14.52
N GLU A 350 -10.72 -9.08 14.99
CA GLU A 350 -10.17 -9.52 16.27
C GLU A 350 -8.64 -9.40 16.24
N VAL A 351 -8.07 -9.07 17.39
CA VAL A 351 -6.63 -8.85 17.54
C VAL A 351 -6.10 -9.80 18.60
N ASP A 352 -5.12 -10.62 18.22
CA ASP A 352 -4.46 -11.56 19.12
C ASP A 352 -2.93 -11.50 18.92
N ILE A 353 -2.23 -10.87 19.86
CA ILE A 353 -0.77 -10.78 19.84
C ILE A 353 -0.08 -12.14 20.07
N GLY A 354 -0.82 -13.15 20.55
CA GLY A 354 -0.35 -14.52 20.68
C GLY A 354 0.03 -15.18 19.36
N ILE A 355 -0.55 -14.71 18.24
CA ILE A 355 -0.18 -15.14 16.88
C ILE A 355 1.31 -14.90 16.63
N THR A 356 1.85 -13.74 17.03
CA THR A 356 3.28 -13.43 16.90
C THR A 356 4.16 -14.50 17.52
N LYS A 357 3.85 -14.89 18.76
CA LYS A 357 4.63 -15.92 19.46
C LYS A 357 4.50 -17.27 18.78
N LYS A 358 3.28 -17.69 18.45
CA LYS A 358 3.00 -18.96 17.76
C LYS A 358 3.76 -19.09 16.43
N LEU A 359 3.85 -18.01 15.65
CA LEU A 359 4.55 -18.01 14.37
C LEU A 359 6.08 -18.03 14.51
N LEU A 360 6.62 -17.45 15.58
CA LEU A 360 8.06 -17.38 15.83
C LEU A 360 8.62 -18.57 16.62
N GLU A 361 7.77 -19.46 17.13
CA GLU A 361 8.20 -20.68 17.79
C GLU A 361 8.78 -21.74 16.81
N GLY A 362 9.61 -22.64 17.35
CA GLY A 362 10.13 -23.79 16.63
C GLY A 362 11.05 -23.46 15.44
N GLU A 363 10.86 -24.18 14.32
CA GLU A 363 11.74 -24.10 13.15
C GLU A 363 11.64 -22.75 12.44
N ARG A 364 10.47 -22.10 12.44
CA ARG A 364 10.27 -20.79 11.81
C ARG A 364 11.19 -19.74 12.44
N GLY A 365 11.19 -19.64 13.77
CA GLY A 365 12.09 -18.73 14.50
C GLY A 365 13.58 -19.07 14.32
N LYS A 366 13.92 -20.34 14.11
CA LYS A 366 15.29 -20.75 13.77
C LYS A 366 15.70 -20.24 12.38
N ILE A 367 14.88 -20.47 11.36
CA ILE A 367 15.11 -19.98 9.98
C ILE A 367 15.23 -18.45 9.96
N ILE A 368 14.35 -17.73 10.68
CA ILE A 368 14.40 -16.26 10.79
C ILE A 368 15.77 -15.78 11.30
N ARG A 369 16.29 -16.43 12.35
CA ARG A 369 17.61 -16.10 12.93
C ARG A 369 18.75 -16.42 11.97
N GLU A 370 18.72 -17.59 11.33
CA GLU A 370 19.75 -18.00 10.35
C GLU A 370 19.79 -17.07 9.14
N LYS A 371 18.63 -16.63 8.64
CA LYS A 371 18.51 -15.69 7.53
C LYS A 371 18.66 -14.21 7.95
N ASN A 372 18.80 -13.93 9.24
CA ASN A 372 18.89 -12.58 9.80
C ASN A 372 17.72 -11.65 9.37
N ILE A 373 16.51 -12.22 9.28
CA ILE A 373 15.29 -11.48 8.94
C ILE A 373 14.82 -10.69 10.16
N ILE A 374 14.44 -9.43 9.95
CA ILE A 374 13.82 -8.61 11.00
C ILE A 374 12.32 -8.92 11.06
N MET A 375 11.85 -9.29 12.24
CA MET A 375 10.44 -9.47 12.52
C MET A 375 9.84 -8.17 13.06
N VAL A 376 8.73 -7.76 12.46
CA VAL A 376 7.91 -6.62 12.88
C VAL A 376 6.61 -7.14 13.49
N GLY A 377 6.30 -6.77 14.72
CA GLY A 377 4.97 -7.00 15.31
C GLY A 377 4.02 -5.87 14.92
N GLU A 378 2.85 -6.19 14.36
CA GLU A 378 1.85 -5.20 13.95
C GLU A 378 0.50 -5.47 14.61
N SER A 379 -0.26 -4.39 14.86
CA SER A 379 -1.58 -4.41 15.52
C SER A 379 -1.56 -4.91 16.98
N GLY A 380 -2.44 -4.36 17.82
CA GLY A 380 -2.66 -4.89 19.18
C GLY A 380 -1.69 -4.45 20.26
N LEU A 381 -0.77 -3.52 19.96
CA LEU A 381 0.26 -3.07 20.89
C LEU A 381 -0.15 -1.73 21.53
N PHE A 382 -0.56 -1.77 22.79
CA PHE A 382 -1.09 -0.60 23.52
C PHE A 382 -0.29 -0.27 24.77
N THR A 383 0.41 -1.25 25.35
CA THR A 383 1.07 -1.15 26.65
C THR A 383 2.53 -1.63 26.59
N PRO A 384 3.36 -1.26 27.58
CA PRO A 384 4.71 -1.78 27.70
C PRO A 384 4.77 -3.31 27.79
N ASP A 385 3.78 -3.93 28.44
CA ASP A 385 3.69 -5.38 28.57
C ASP A 385 3.45 -6.05 27.20
N ASP A 386 2.66 -5.43 26.32
CA ASP A 386 2.49 -5.92 24.94
C ASP A 386 3.81 -5.88 24.16
N ILE A 387 4.59 -4.80 24.33
CA ILE A 387 5.90 -4.65 23.70
C ILE A 387 6.88 -5.71 24.22
N ALA A 388 6.92 -5.90 25.55
CA ALA A 388 7.74 -6.93 26.18
C ALA A 388 7.37 -8.33 25.67
N TYR A 389 6.07 -8.63 25.59
CA TYR A 389 5.57 -9.92 25.11
C TYR A 389 6.06 -10.26 23.70
N VAL A 390 5.93 -9.32 22.74
CA VAL A 390 6.40 -9.58 21.36
C VAL A 390 7.93 -9.56 21.27
N GLN A 391 8.60 -8.74 22.07
CA GLN A 391 10.05 -8.72 22.15
C GLN A 391 10.62 -10.07 22.61
N GLU A 392 10.03 -10.68 23.65
CA GLU A 392 10.40 -12.01 24.14
C GLU A 392 10.21 -13.10 23.08
N ALA A 393 9.24 -12.94 22.18
CA ALA A 393 9.06 -13.83 21.03
C ALA A 393 10.14 -13.64 19.94
N GLY A 394 11.01 -12.63 20.05
CA GLY A 394 12.09 -12.35 19.10
C GLY A 394 11.79 -11.24 18.09
N VAL A 395 10.72 -10.48 18.29
CA VAL A 395 10.41 -9.29 17.48
C VAL A 395 11.43 -8.19 17.74
N LYS A 396 11.96 -7.61 16.66
CA LYS A 396 12.99 -6.54 16.71
C LYS A 396 12.47 -5.18 16.27
N ALA A 397 11.25 -5.10 15.76
CA ALA A 397 10.59 -3.85 15.41
C ALA A 397 9.08 -3.96 15.63
N VAL A 398 8.39 -2.84 15.81
CA VAL A 398 6.93 -2.81 15.98
C VAL A 398 6.32 -1.73 15.12
N LEU A 399 5.18 -1.99 14.49
CA LEU A 399 4.40 -0.99 13.75
C LEU A 399 3.18 -0.60 14.55
N VAL A 400 3.12 0.66 14.96
CA VAL A 400 2.11 1.15 15.90
C VAL A 400 1.52 2.48 15.44
N GLY A 401 0.19 2.52 15.36
CA GLY A 401 -0.58 3.73 15.03
C GLY A 401 -1.63 4.07 16.07
N GLU A 402 -2.59 3.17 16.29
CA GLU A 402 -3.81 3.49 17.04
C GLU A 402 -3.57 3.98 18.48
N SER A 403 -2.63 3.37 19.21
CA SER A 403 -2.32 3.73 20.60
C SER A 403 -1.67 5.11 20.72
N ILE A 404 -0.93 5.55 19.70
CA ILE A 404 -0.14 6.79 19.72
C ILE A 404 -0.88 7.96 19.05
N VAL A 405 -1.58 7.72 17.93
CA VAL A 405 -2.29 8.77 17.14
C VAL A 405 -3.36 9.50 17.97
N LYS A 406 -4.01 8.80 18.92
CA LYS A 406 -5.06 9.35 19.78
C LYS A 406 -4.52 10.31 20.85
N GLN A 407 -3.21 10.34 21.08
CA GLN A 407 -2.62 11.20 22.10
C GLN A 407 -2.47 12.63 21.56
N SER A 408 -2.77 13.61 22.42
CA SER A 408 -2.54 15.02 22.11
C SER A 408 -1.06 15.32 21.90
N ASP A 409 -0.19 14.64 22.66
CA ASP A 409 1.26 14.64 22.53
C ASP A 409 1.73 13.26 22.05
N PRO A 410 2.03 13.10 20.74
CA PRO A 410 2.52 11.85 20.18
C PRO A 410 3.80 11.32 20.85
N GLY A 411 4.68 12.21 21.31
CA GLY A 411 5.93 11.84 21.99
C GLY A 411 5.66 11.15 23.33
N LYS A 412 4.74 11.70 24.13
CA LYS A 412 4.28 11.03 25.36
C LYS A 412 3.59 9.70 25.07
N GLY A 413 2.84 9.60 23.98
CA GLY A 413 2.24 8.35 23.53
C GLY A 413 3.29 7.26 23.30
N ILE A 414 4.42 7.61 22.68
CA ILE A 414 5.55 6.70 22.48
C ILE A 414 6.16 6.29 23.82
N SER A 415 6.47 7.26 24.71
CA SER A 415 7.06 6.94 26.01
C SER A 415 6.16 6.06 26.87
N ASN A 416 4.84 6.26 26.82
CA ASN A 416 3.87 5.43 27.53
C ASN A 416 3.81 4.01 26.95
N LEU A 417 3.89 3.86 25.62
CA LEU A 417 3.89 2.56 24.96
C LEU A 417 5.11 1.72 25.35
N PHE A 418 6.29 2.35 25.46
CA PHE A 418 7.53 1.65 25.82
C PHE A 418 7.83 1.65 27.33
N GLY A 419 7.04 2.39 28.13
CA GLY A 419 7.26 2.58 29.56
C GLY A 419 8.48 3.44 29.92
N LYS A 420 9.15 4.01 28.92
CA LYS A 420 10.35 4.86 29.06
C LYS A 420 10.60 5.69 27.80
N ASP A 421 11.45 6.70 27.92
CA ASP A 421 11.88 7.53 26.80
C ASP A 421 12.92 6.78 25.94
N ILE A 422 12.62 6.60 24.65
CA ILE A 422 13.47 5.87 23.68
C ILE A 422 14.34 6.80 22.82
N THR A 423 14.27 8.12 23.05
CA THR A 423 15.05 9.12 22.30
C THR A 423 16.53 9.15 22.69
N LEU A 424 16.83 8.84 23.96
CA LEU A 424 18.13 9.07 24.61
C LEU A 424 18.88 7.81 25.03
N SER A 425 18.30 6.62 24.84
CA SER A 425 18.95 5.36 25.22
C SER A 425 20.06 5.00 24.26
#